data_AF-A0A915ZV38-F1
#
_entry.id   AF-A0A915ZV38-F1
#
_cell.length_a   1.000
_cell.length_b   1.000
_cell.length_c   1.000
_cell.angle_alpha   90.00
_cell.angle_beta   90.00
_cell.angle_gamma   90.00
#
_symmetry.space_group_name_H-M   'P 1'
#
loop_
_entity.id
_entity.type
_entity.pdbx_description
1 polymer ?
#
loop_
_entity_poly.entity_id
_entity_poly.type
_entity_poly.pdbx_seq_one_letter_code
_entity_poly.pdbx_strand_id
1 'polypeptide(L)'
;MQSIQRVESINAVVHKAVASSSSMADVVETLDSRMQKEALNKSFIAWKYNTTVYHQPFVIESFFSKINSEIKKYFSPRIVEEIHKQMCESILYRCERIDIDEVFAFDDDQLVRIFIRIRCI
;
A
#
# COMPACT_ATOMS: atom_id res chain seq x y z
N MET A 1 -11.37 25.57 0.06
CA MET A 1 -10.48 26.04 1.12
C MET A 1 -9.40 24.98 1.34
N GLN A 2 -8.15 25.22 0.95
CA GLN A 2 -7.04 24.32 1.32
C GLN A 2 -6.76 24.52 2.82
N SER A 3 -6.57 23.45 3.59
CA SER A 3 -6.21 23.58 5.01
C SER A 3 -4.79 24.13 5.14
N ILE A 4 -4.55 24.97 6.15
CA ILE A 4 -3.22 25.53 6.48
C ILE A 4 -2.17 24.41 6.55
N GLN A 5 -2.53 23.31 7.20
CA GLN A 5 -1.71 22.10 7.33
C GLN A 5 -1.26 21.52 5.98
N ARG A 6 -2.09 21.60 4.94
CA ARG A 6 -1.74 21.11 3.60
C ARG A 6 -0.68 22.00 2.95
N VAL A 7 -0.79 23.32 3.12
CA VAL A 7 0.18 24.29 2.58
C VAL A 7 1.53 24.14 3.29
N GLU A 8 1.53 23.97 4.62
CA GLU A 8 2.75 23.74 5.40
C GLU A 8 3.46 22.44 5.00
N SER A 9 2.69 21.36 4.79
CA SER A 9 3.23 20.08 4.32
C SER A 9 3.89 20.21 2.95
N ILE A 10 3.27 20.94 2.00
CA ILE A 10 3.84 21.19 0.67
C ILE A 10 5.12 22.02 0.78
N ASN A 11 5.11 23.08 1.59
CA ASN A 11 6.30 23.92 1.80
C ASN A 11 7.46 23.10 2.38
N ALA A 12 7.20 22.21 3.34
CA ALA A 12 8.22 21.32 3.88
C ALA A 12 8.82 20.39 2.81
N VAL A 13 8.00 19.89 1.88
CA VAL A 13 8.47 19.08 0.74
C VAL A 13 9.37 19.89 -0.19
N VAL A 14 8.95 21.11 -0.55
CA VAL A 14 9.72 21.99 -1.44
C VAL A 14 11.05 22.38 -0.79
N HIS A 15 11.05 22.80 0.47
CA HIS A 15 12.27 23.15 1.19
C HIS A 15 13.23 21.96 1.29
N LYS A 16 12.72 20.76 1.53
CA LYS A 16 13.56 19.55 1.54
C LYS A 16 14.19 19.28 0.18
N ALA A 17 13.42 19.39 -0.91
CA ALA A 17 13.95 19.20 -2.26
C ALA A 17 15.03 20.23 -2.59
N VAL A 18 14.80 21.50 -2.30
CA VAL A 18 15.77 22.58 -2.52
C VAL A 18 17.05 22.37 -1.69
N ALA A 19 16.93 21.95 -0.43
CA ALA A 19 18.08 21.73 0.44
C ALA A 19 18.92 20.51 0.05
N SER A 20 18.33 19.51 -0.62
CA SER A 20 19.02 18.29 -1.06
C SER A 20 19.59 18.35 -2.48
N SER A 21 19.28 19.41 -3.22
CA SER A 21 19.60 19.52 -4.65
C SER A 21 20.80 20.42 -4.91
N SER A 22 21.57 20.10 -5.95
CA SER A 22 22.73 20.89 -6.38
C SER A 22 22.35 21.95 -7.44
N SER A 23 21.24 21.72 -8.14
CA SER A 23 20.72 22.59 -9.18
C SER A 23 19.19 22.72 -9.12
N MET A 24 18.65 23.77 -9.75
CA MET A 24 17.20 23.92 -9.92
C MET A 24 16.60 22.83 -10.83
N ALA A 25 17.37 22.24 -11.74
CA ALA A 25 16.90 21.12 -12.55
C ALA A 25 16.62 19.89 -11.66
N ASP A 26 17.50 19.59 -10.72
CA ASP A 26 17.35 18.47 -9.78
C ASP A 26 16.10 18.67 -8.89
N VAL A 27 15.80 19.92 -8.50
CA VAL A 27 14.60 20.26 -7.72
C VAL A 27 13.35 19.97 -8.53
N VAL A 28 13.32 20.38 -9.80
CA VAL A 28 12.17 20.15 -10.69
C VAL A 28 11.94 18.65 -10.91
N GLU A 29 12.99 17.88 -11.18
CA GLU A 29 12.89 16.43 -11.36
C GLU A 29 12.42 15.72 -10.09
N THR A 30 12.93 16.12 -8.92
CA THR A 30 12.52 15.56 -7.63
C THR A 30 11.05 15.83 -7.33
N LEU A 31 10.58 17.05 -7.63
CA LEU A 31 9.18 17.43 -7.44
C LEU A 31 8.26 16.70 -8.42
N ASP A 32 8.64 16.58 -9.70
CA ASP A 32 7.86 15.88 -10.71
C ASP A 32 7.74 14.39 -10.39
N SER A 33 8.84 13.73 -10.03
CA SER A 33 8.85 12.32 -9.59
C SER A 33 7.91 12.08 -8.40
N ARG A 34 7.89 12.99 -7.43
CA ARG A 34 6.93 12.94 -6.31
C ARG A 34 5.49 13.11 -6.76
N MET A 35 5.20 14.05 -7.66
CA MET A 35 3.86 14.25 -8.19
C MET A 35 3.35 13.00 -8.92
N GLN A 36 4.20 12.36 -9.73
CA GLN A 36 3.86 11.10 -10.40
C GLN A 36 3.57 9.99 -9.38
N LYS A 37 4.40 9.88 -8.33
CA LYS A 37 4.17 8.92 -7.25
C LYS A 37 2.86 9.16 -6.51
N GLU A 38 2.50 10.40 -6.22
CA GLU A 38 1.22 10.75 -5.60
C GLU A 38 0.03 10.43 -6.51
N ALA A 39 0.15 10.69 -7.82
CA ALA A 39 -0.88 10.35 -8.81
C ALA A 39 -1.11 8.84 -8.91
N LEU A 40 -0.02 8.05 -8.93
CA LEU A 40 -0.08 6.59 -8.89
C LEU A 40 -0.70 6.10 -7.57
N ASN A 41 -0.27 6.64 -6.44
CA ASN A 41 -0.82 6.28 -5.14
C ASN A 41 -2.32 6.59 -5.04
N LYS A 42 -2.76 7.75 -5.54
CA LYS A 42 -4.18 8.12 -5.56
C LYS A 42 -5.00 7.15 -6.41
N SER A 43 -4.47 6.79 -7.58
CA SER A 43 -5.10 5.82 -8.48
C SER A 43 -5.15 4.42 -7.86
N PHE A 44 -4.08 4.01 -7.19
CA PHE A 44 -4.01 2.75 -6.44
C PHE A 44 -5.01 2.72 -5.30
N ILE A 45 -5.13 3.78 -4.50
CA ILE A 45 -6.09 3.88 -3.41
C ILE A 45 -7.52 3.82 -3.94
N ALA A 46 -7.82 4.55 -5.01
CA ALA A 46 -9.14 4.51 -5.64
C ALA A 46 -9.47 3.11 -6.17
N TRP A 47 -8.53 2.46 -6.87
CA TRP A 47 -8.68 1.07 -7.30
C TRP A 47 -8.84 0.12 -6.12
N LYS A 48 -8.00 0.24 -5.09
CA LYS A 48 -8.01 -0.58 -3.88
C LYS A 48 -9.41 -0.57 -3.30
N TYR A 49 -9.98 0.60 -3.03
CA TYR A 49 -11.31 0.74 -2.42
C TYR A 49 -12.47 0.44 -3.37
N ASN A 50 -12.32 0.61 -4.69
CA ASN A 50 -13.35 0.22 -5.66
C ASN A 50 -13.40 -1.30 -5.90
N THR A 51 -12.28 -2.02 -5.73
CA THR A 51 -12.15 -3.45 -6.04
C THR A 51 -12.31 -4.32 -4.79
N THR A 52 -12.11 -3.75 -3.60
CA THR A 52 -12.35 -4.48 -2.36
C THR A 52 -13.83 -4.54 -2.05
N VAL A 53 -14.41 -5.72 -2.29
CA VAL A 53 -15.48 -6.23 -1.45
C VAL A 53 -14.91 -6.37 -0.02
N TYR A 54 -14.85 -5.25 0.72
CA TYR A 54 -14.01 -5.10 1.92
C TYR A 54 -14.46 -5.97 3.10
N HIS A 55 -15.62 -6.60 3.03
CA HIS A 55 -16.08 -7.57 4.01
C HIS A 55 -16.67 -8.76 3.27
N GLN A 56 -15.84 -9.78 3.04
CA GLN A 56 -16.34 -11.11 2.73
C GLN A 56 -16.14 -11.98 3.96
N PRO A 57 -17.17 -12.10 4.84
CA PRO A 57 -17.16 -13.06 5.94
C PRO A 57 -16.75 -14.46 5.46
N PHE A 58 -17.14 -14.79 4.22
CA PHE A 58 -16.74 -16.01 3.53
C PHE A 58 -15.23 -16.24 3.50
N VAL A 59 -14.41 -15.21 3.25
CA VAL A 59 -12.95 -15.33 3.18
C VAL A 59 -12.37 -15.62 4.57
N ILE A 60 -12.84 -14.90 5.58
CA ILE A 60 -12.40 -15.06 6.97
C ILE A 60 -12.81 -16.44 7.50
N GLU A 61 -14.03 -16.88 7.20
CA GLU A 61 -14.54 -18.18 7.60
C GLU A 61 -13.87 -19.33 6.84
N SER A 62 -13.56 -19.15 5.55
CA SER A 62 -12.97 -20.22 4.74
C SER A 62 -11.48 -20.42 5.01
N PHE A 63 -10.70 -19.34 5.08
CA PHE A 63 -9.23 -19.42 5.19
C PHE A 63 -8.73 -19.26 6.62
N PHE A 64 -9.43 -18.49 7.46
CA PHE A 64 -8.96 -18.08 8.78
C PHE A 64 -9.89 -18.51 9.92
N SER A 65 -10.76 -19.51 9.72
CA SER A 65 -11.75 -19.97 10.72
C SER A 65 -11.18 -20.13 12.13
N LYS A 66 -10.04 -20.81 12.26
CA LYS A 66 -9.37 -21.05 13.55
C LYS A 66 -8.87 -19.76 14.20
N ILE A 67 -8.29 -18.85 13.42
CA ILE A 67 -7.81 -17.57 13.95
C ILE A 67 -9.02 -16.70 14.32
N ASN A 68 -10.06 -16.69 13.49
CA ASN A 68 -11.30 -15.97 13.72
C ASN A 68 -11.99 -16.39 15.03
N SER A 69 -12.01 -17.69 15.35
CA SER A 69 -12.57 -18.18 16.62
C SER A 69 -11.76 -17.72 17.83
N GLU A 70 -10.43 -17.70 17.73
CA GLU A 70 -9.57 -17.26 18.84
C GLU A 70 -9.65 -15.74 19.04
N ILE A 71 -9.56 -14.92 17.98
CA ILE A 71 -9.57 -13.46 18.14
C ILE A 71 -10.91 -12.95 18.69
N LYS A 72 -12.03 -13.59 18.33
CA LYS A 72 -13.35 -13.24 18.86
C LYS A 72 -13.49 -13.50 20.36
N LYS A 73 -12.69 -14.43 20.91
CA LYS A 73 -12.71 -14.78 22.33
C LYS A 73 -11.97 -13.76 23.20
N TYR A 74 -10.91 -13.15 22.67
CA TYR A 74 -10.00 -12.30 23.44
C TYR A 74 -10.06 -10.81 23.11
N PHE A 75 -10.55 -10.43 21.92
CA PHE A 75 -10.56 -9.04 21.48
C PHE A 75 -11.96 -8.44 21.39
N SER A 76 -12.03 -7.11 21.52
CA SER A 76 -13.27 -6.37 21.32
C SER A 76 -13.68 -6.36 19.84
N PRO A 77 -14.98 -6.19 19.52
CA PRO A 77 -15.46 -6.19 18.13
C PRO A 77 -14.71 -5.22 17.22
N ARG A 78 -14.35 -4.04 17.73
CA ARG A 78 -13.59 -3.01 16.98
C ARG A 78 -12.19 -3.49 16.58
N ILE A 79 -11.51 -4.25 17.44
CA ILE A 79 -10.19 -4.80 17.13
C ILE A 79 -10.35 -5.98 16.16
N VAL A 80 -11.36 -6.82 16.35
CA VAL A 80 -11.68 -7.94 15.46
C VAL A 80 -11.95 -7.46 14.02
N GLU A 81 -12.69 -6.36 13.86
CA GLU A 81 -12.95 -5.76 12.54
C GLU A 81 -11.66 -5.30 11.83
N GLU A 82 -10.70 -4.72 12.56
CA GLU A 82 -9.41 -4.33 11.96
C GLU A 82 -8.57 -5.56 11.58
N ILE A 83 -8.58 -6.60 12.41
CA ILE A 83 -7.90 -7.86 12.09
C ILE A 83 -8.54 -8.53 10.87
N HIS A 84 -9.88 -8.49 10.77
CA HIS A 84 -10.61 -9.00 9.61
C HIS A 84 -10.25 -8.28 8.32
N LYS A 85 -10.08 -6.94 8.37
CA LYS A 85 -9.59 -6.16 7.22
C LYS A 85 -8.20 -6.64 6.81
N GLN A 86 -7.28 -6.83 7.75
CA GLN A 86 -5.93 -7.33 7.47
C GLN A 86 -5.93 -8.75 6.89
N MET A 87 -6.78 -9.64 7.40
CA MET A 87 -6.96 -11.00 6.85
C MET A 87 -7.44 -10.97 5.40
N CYS A 88 -8.47 -10.18 5.09
CA CYS A 88 -8.94 -10.03 3.72
C CYS A 88 -7.87 -9.42 2.81
N GLU A 89 -7.12 -8.42 3.29
CA GLU A 89 -6.02 -7.82 2.54
C GLU A 89 -4.89 -8.83 2.25
N SER A 90 -4.56 -9.70 3.19
CA SER A 90 -3.49 -10.70 3.03
C SER A 90 -3.74 -11.69 1.88
N ILE A 91 -5.00 -11.90 1.49
CA ILE A 91 -5.37 -12.78 0.37
C ILE A 91 -5.36 -12.05 -0.96
N LEU A 92 -5.56 -10.73 -0.96
CA LEU A 92 -5.56 -9.89 -2.16
C LEU A 92 -4.15 -9.61 -2.68
N TYR A 93 -3.13 -9.67 -1.81
CA TYR A 93 -1.75 -9.71 -2.28
C TYR A 93 -1.52 -11.08 -2.93
N ARG A 94 -1.31 -11.08 -4.25
CA ARG A 94 -1.03 -12.27 -5.06
C ARG A 94 0.21 -12.99 -4.50
N CYS A 95 0.00 -13.93 -3.58
CA CYS A 95 1.04 -14.81 -3.08
C CYS A 95 1.38 -15.82 -4.17
N GLU A 96 2.27 -15.44 -5.08
CA GLU A 96 2.99 -16.44 -5.86
C GLU A 96 3.90 -17.21 -4.91
N ARG A 97 3.82 -18.54 -4.97
CA ARG A 97 4.69 -19.40 -4.17
C ARG A 97 6.07 -19.36 -4.83
N ILE A 98 6.94 -18.48 -4.32
CA ILE A 98 8.31 -18.34 -4.80
C ILE A 98 9.15 -19.40 -4.09
N ASP A 99 9.95 -20.13 -4.87
CA ASP A 99 10.88 -21.11 -4.33
C ASP A 99 11.98 -20.40 -3.52
N ILE A 100 12.48 -21.01 -2.45
CA ILE A 100 13.43 -20.34 -1.54
C ILE A 100 14.73 -19.97 -2.26
N ASP A 101 15.09 -20.72 -3.30
CA ASP A 101 16.27 -20.46 -4.13
C ASP A 101 16.07 -19.23 -5.05
N GLU A 102 14.82 -18.88 -5.38
CA GLU A 102 14.47 -17.67 -6.14
C GLU A 102 14.41 -16.41 -5.25
N VAL A 103 14.23 -16.57 -3.93
CA VAL A 103 14.19 -15.45 -2.95
C VAL A 103 15.51 -14.70 -2.84
N PHE A 104 16.63 -15.36 -3.12
CA PHE A 104 17.96 -14.75 -3.04
C PHE A 104 18.44 -14.12 -4.36
N ALA A 105 17.68 -14.26 -5.44
CA ALA A 105 17.98 -13.69 -6.76
C ALA A 105 17.30 -12.33 -7.00
N PHE A 106 16.81 -11.68 -5.94
CA PHE A 106 16.06 -10.43 -6.03
C PHE A 106 16.98 -9.22 -6.25
N ASP A 107 16.90 -8.65 -7.45
CA ASP A 107 17.39 -7.30 -7.77
C ASP A 107 16.24 -6.29 -7.58
N ASP A 108 16.58 -5.05 -7.18
CA ASP A 108 15.62 -3.98 -6.83
C ASP A 108 14.62 -3.67 -7.97
N ASP A 109 14.99 -3.95 -9.22
CA ASP A 109 14.13 -3.82 -10.40
C ASP A 109 12.93 -4.80 -10.43
N GLN A 110 13.02 -5.93 -9.71
CA GLN A 110 11.96 -6.95 -9.68
C GLN A 110 10.83 -6.64 -8.69
N LEU A 111 11.04 -5.72 -7.73
CA LEU A 111 9.96 -5.18 -6.89
C LEU A 111 8.90 -4.45 -7.74
N VAL A 112 9.31 -3.74 -8.78
CA VAL A 112 8.41 -3.06 -9.73
C VAL A 112 7.59 -4.08 -10.55
N ARG A 113 8.19 -5.22 -10.91
CA ARG A 113 7.50 -6.28 -11.66
C ARG A 113 6.42 -6.98 -10.84
N ILE A 114 6.61 -7.15 -9.53
CA ILE A 114 5.57 -7.68 -8.62
C ILE A 114 4.35 -6.75 -8.61
N PHE A 115 4.56 -5.43 -8.55
CA PHE A 115 3.46 -4.45 -8.66
C PHE A 115 2.75 -4.49 -10.01
N ILE A 116 3.47 -4.72 -11.12
CA ILE A 116 2.86 -4.88 -12.46
C ILE A 116 2.07 -6.20 -12.54
N ARG A 117 2.52 -7.26 -11.88
CA ARG A 117 1.86 -8.57 -11.84
C ARG A 117 0.62 -8.59 -10.94
N ILE A 118 0.48 -7.64 -10.01
CA ILE A 118 -0.77 -7.34 -9.27
C ILE A 118 -1.80 -6.64 -10.19
N ARG A 119 -1.38 -6.09 -11.34
CA ARG A 119 -2.22 -5.30 -12.27
C ARG A 119 -2.97 -6.10 -13.34
N CYS A 120 -2.90 -7.43 -13.33
CA CYS A 120 -3.59 -8.28 -14.30
C CYS A 120 -4.29 -9.46 -13.63
N ILE A 121 -5.48 -9.21 -13.09
CA ILE A 121 -6.71 -9.99 -13.27
C ILE A 121 -7.85 -8.98 -13.44
#